data_AF-A0A0C2BTQ7-F1
#
_entry.id   AF-A0A0C2BTQ7-F1
#
_cell.length_a   1.000
_cell.length_b   1.000
_cell.length_c   1.000
_cell.angle_alpha   90.00
_cell.angle_beta   90.00
_cell.angle_gamma   90.00
#
_symmetry.space_group_name_H-M   'P 1'
#
loop_
_entity.id
_entity.type
_entity.pdbx_description
1 polymer ?
#
loop_
_entity_poly.entity_id
_entity_poly.type
_entity_poly.pdbx_seq_one_letter_code
_entity_poly.pdbx_strand_id
1 'polypeptide(L)'
;MKEHIRVIEGKWEGIYSWIAVNYILDKLKASNSSQSSRPDTVGMIDMGGASMQIAFEMEPKDEFRSENVENVNLGCRDDDDRYKYKLFVTTFLGYGVNEGLRKYEQELSDRLLHTKESYVRDECMPVNLQKVINRSDGTMFVRKGIGDWDGCVKQLAELLNKPSIHPKYLCQPKCFFGTVAAPLVSLSKMKLYGFSEYWYSLDEVLSLGGQYNHSLIAEKSKQYCSQRWSQIQAAARRKLYPKSNEDRLKSQCFKSAWITAILHDGFEVDRQHNKFQSAFTIAGQEVQWALGAMIYHMRYFPLKNSATNLVVNKNFFRYIWLSLTFIWLISLKHRMTIYLVMDGHQPNIFAKPEESDEKEKRNSIYLQILKELLGIIANRQPELEIEVIDQSVDYSKNKGNLHLGRLFDKIRPNMSRDDAVVLLTDASVFKVPQFLILTLVLQLLRFRLTSPPTHVE
;
A
#
# COMPACT_ATOMS: atom_id res chain seq x y z
N MET A 1 20.04 15.73 3.27
CA MET A 1 19.40 15.09 2.09
C MET A 1 19.19 13.58 2.19
N LYS A 2 19.99 12.80 2.94
CA LYS A 2 19.80 11.33 3.09
C LYS A 2 18.53 10.90 3.87
N GLU A 3 17.84 11.81 4.55
CA GLU A 3 16.74 11.46 5.48
C GLU A 3 15.34 11.39 4.84
N HIS A 4 15.14 11.89 3.61
CA HIS A 4 13.80 12.02 3.01
C HIS A 4 13.49 11.08 1.83
N ILE A 5 14.47 10.29 1.38
CA ILE A 5 14.29 9.26 0.34
C ILE A 5 14.83 7.94 0.88
N ARG A 6 13.96 6.93 1.00
CA ARG A 6 14.33 5.61 1.51
C ARG A 6 13.44 4.51 0.93
N VAL A 7 13.98 3.31 0.84
CA VAL A 7 13.19 2.09 0.63
C VAL A 7 12.58 1.73 1.98
N ILE A 8 11.25 1.60 2.03
CA ILE A 8 10.55 1.18 3.24
C ILE A 8 10.63 -0.34 3.38
N GLU A 9 10.83 -0.81 4.60
CA GLU A 9 10.70 -2.22 4.92
C GLU A 9 9.22 -2.62 4.90
N GLY A 10 8.90 -3.85 4.49
CA GLY A 10 7.51 -4.33 4.43
C GLY A 10 6.78 -4.28 5.78
N LYS A 11 7.54 -4.39 6.89
CA LYS A 11 7.02 -4.18 8.24
C LYS A 11 6.47 -2.76 8.45
N TRP A 12 7.20 -1.75 7.99
CA TRP A 12 6.76 -0.36 8.08
C TRP A 12 5.59 -0.06 7.13
N GLU A 13 5.53 -0.70 5.96
CA GLU A 13 4.35 -0.65 5.09
C GLU A 13 3.09 -1.08 5.87
N GLY A 14 3.14 -2.23 6.57
CA GLY A 14 2.04 -2.71 7.41
C GLY A 14 1.69 -1.77 8.57
N ILE A 15 2.69 -1.23 9.27
CA ILE A 15 2.46 -0.23 10.34
C ILE A 15 1.75 1.00 9.78
N TYR A 16 2.23 1.53 8.66
CA TYR A 16 1.66 2.74 8.09
C TYR A 16 0.23 2.53 7.61
N SER A 17 -0.12 1.44 6.93
CA SER A 17 -1.53 1.23 6.59
C SER A 17 -2.38 0.92 7.83
N TRP A 18 -1.86 0.29 8.89
CA TRP A 18 -2.59 0.19 10.16
C TRP A 18 -2.90 1.56 10.78
N ILE A 19 -1.94 2.49 10.77
CA ILE A 19 -2.15 3.88 11.21
C ILE A 19 -3.22 4.54 10.34
N ALA A 20 -3.12 4.43 9.02
CA ALA A 20 -4.07 5.03 8.09
C ALA A 20 -5.51 4.53 8.34
N VAL A 21 -5.70 3.22 8.46
CA VAL A 21 -7.00 2.60 8.74
C VAL A 21 -7.60 3.12 10.04
N ASN A 22 -6.82 3.09 11.12
CA ASN A 22 -7.30 3.50 12.43
C ASN A 22 -7.48 5.02 12.54
N TYR A 23 -6.73 5.81 11.77
CA TYR A 23 -6.95 7.24 11.64
C TYR A 23 -8.28 7.56 10.93
N ILE A 24 -8.52 6.95 9.76
CA ILE A 24 -9.76 7.14 8.97
C ILE A 24 -10.99 6.71 9.78
N LEU A 25 -10.87 5.65 10.57
CA LEU A 25 -11.94 5.14 11.45
C LEU A 25 -12.04 5.86 12.79
N ASP A 26 -11.26 6.92 13.00
CA ASP A 26 -11.29 7.74 14.21
C ASP A 26 -10.97 6.97 15.51
N LYS A 27 -10.12 5.93 15.40
CA LYS A 27 -9.74 5.03 16.50
C LYS A 27 -8.52 5.48 17.29
N LEU A 28 -7.75 6.43 16.76
CA LEU A 28 -6.49 6.88 17.37
C LEU A 28 -6.64 8.03 18.38
N LYS A 29 -7.88 8.38 18.76
CA LYS A 29 -8.17 9.48 19.71
C LYS A 29 -7.94 9.05 21.15
N ALA A 30 -7.21 9.86 21.91
CA ALA A 30 -7.19 9.77 23.37
C ALA A 30 -8.45 10.45 23.96
N SER A 31 -9.07 9.81 24.95
CA SER A 31 -10.16 10.43 25.71
C SER A 31 -9.59 11.26 26.87
N ASN A 32 -10.23 12.39 27.16
CA ASN A 32 -9.80 13.36 28.20
C ASN A 32 -10.36 13.05 29.60
N SER A 33 -11.16 11.99 29.76
CA SER A 33 -11.70 11.59 31.06
C SER A 33 -10.74 10.68 31.82
N SER A 34 -10.63 10.91 33.13
CA SER A 34 -9.86 10.10 34.10
C SER A 34 -10.37 8.65 34.25
N GLN A 35 -11.48 8.33 33.60
CA GLN A 35 -11.93 6.99 33.26
C GLN A 35 -12.17 6.95 31.75
N SER A 36 -11.31 6.29 30.96
CA SER A 36 -11.69 5.88 29.60
C SER A 36 -10.55 5.12 28.93
N SER A 37 -10.79 3.83 28.68
CA SER A 37 -10.06 3.07 27.68
C SER A 37 -10.15 3.81 26.34
N ARG A 38 -9.00 4.01 25.68
CA ARG A 38 -8.95 4.40 24.26
C ARG A 38 -9.87 3.49 23.42
N PRO A 39 -10.41 3.95 22.28
CA PRO A 39 -11.21 3.09 21.42
C PRO A 39 -10.41 1.86 20.98
N ASP A 40 -11.07 0.69 20.94
CA ASP A 40 -10.47 -0.49 20.33
C ASP A 40 -10.13 -0.20 18.86
N THR A 41 -8.85 -0.41 18.54
CA THR A 41 -8.34 -0.32 17.18
C THR A 41 -8.78 -1.54 16.36
N VAL A 42 -8.64 -1.45 15.05
CA VAL A 42 -8.91 -2.57 14.13
C VAL A 42 -7.60 -3.09 13.55
N GLY A 43 -7.58 -4.37 13.21
CA GLY A 43 -6.49 -4.95 12.44
C GLY A 43 -6.65 -4.66 10.95
N MET A 44 -5.54 -4.77 10.22
CA MET A 44 -5.51 -4.77 8.76
C MET A 44 -4.74 -5.99 8.23
N ILE A 45 -5.17 -6.46 7.06
CA ILE A 45 -4.40 -7.33 6.19
C ILE A 45 -4.46 -6.79 4.77
N ASP A 46 -3.35 -6.83 4.07
CA ASP A 46 -3.26 -6.38 2.68
C ASP A 46 -2.58 -7.46 1.86
N MET A 47 -3.20 -7.84 0.74
CA MET A 47 -2.63 -8.84 -0.16
C MET A 47 -2.41 -8.24 -1.54
N GLY A 48 -1.14 -7.97 -1.85
CA GLY A 48 -0.70 -7.59 -3.17
C GLY A 48 -0.45 -8.79 -4.08
N GLY A 49 0.23 -8.52 -5.19
CA GLY A 49 0.63 -9.57 -6.14
C GLY A 49 1.75 -10.48 -5.60
N ALA A 50 2.74 -9.90 -4.91
CA ALA A 50 3.95 -10.61 -4.50
C ALA A 50 4.01 -10.95 -3.00
N SER A 51 3.51 -10.05 -2.15
CA SER A 51 3.53 -10.20 -0.69
C SER A 51 2.14 -9.97 -0.10
N MET A 52 2.05 -10.28 1.19
CA MET A 52 0.90 -9.97 2.03
C MET A 52 1.40 -9.42 3.36
N GLN A 53 0.70 -8.44 3.91
CA GLN A 53 1.02 -7.80 5.18
C GLN A 53 -0.15 -8.02 6.16
N ILE A 54 0.17 -8.12 7.45
CA ILE A 54 -0.80 -8.08 8.55
C ILE A 54 -0.28 -7.15 9.63
N ALA A 55 -1.16 -6.32 10.19
CA ALA A 55 -0.86 -5.52 11.36
C ALA A 55 -2.09 -5.39 12.25
N PHE A 56 -1.91 -5.60 13.55
CA PHE A 56 -2.95 -5.38 14.55
C PHE A 56 -2.33 -5.01 15.89
N GLU A 57 -3.14 -4.37 16.72
CA GLU A 57 -2.75 -4.03 18.08
C GLU A 57 -2.85 -5.22 19.03
N MET A 58 -1.83 -5.39 19.85
CA MET A 58 -1.79 -6.32 20.96
C MET A 58 -2.24 -5.64 22.26
N GLU A 59 -2.76 -6.43 23.18
CA GLU A 59 -3.01 -5.96 24.54
C GLU A 59 -1.69 -5.50 25.20
N PRO A 60 -1.65 -4.36 25.92
CA PRO A 60 -0.42 -3.87 26.55
C PRO A 60 0.24 -4.89 27.50
N LYS A 61 -0.58 -5.74 28.14
CA LYS A 61 -0.15 -6.80 29.06
C LYS A 61 0.27 -8.11 28.38
N ASP A 62 0.11 -8.22 27.06
CA ASP A 62 0.53 -9.42 26.33
C ASP A 62 2.06 -9.54 26.40
N GLU A 63 2.58 -10.67 26.85
CA GLU A 63 4.03 -10.88 27.04
C GLU A 63 4.73 -11.44 25.81
N PHE A 64 4.01 -11.69 24.71
CA PHE A 64 4.60 -12.19 23.46
C PHE A 64 5.68 -11.23 22.94
N ARG A 65 6.82 -11.81 22.56
CA ARG A 65 8.00 -11.11 22.05
C ARG A 65 8.49 -11.80 20.78
N SER A 66 8.69 -11.02 19.72
CA SER A 66 9.34 -11.44 18.49
C SER A 66 9.84 -10.21 17.74
N GLU A 67 10.61 -10.41 16.67
CA GLU A 67 10.99 -9.33 15.75
C GLU A 67 9.78 -8.68 15.03
N ASN A 68 8.61 -9.32 15.09
CA ASN A 68 7.37 -8.83 14.50
C ASN A 68 6.53 -7.99 15.49
N VAL A 69 7.03 -7.73 16.70
CA VAL A 69 6.37 -6.85 17.68
C VAL A 69 7.04 -5.47 17.65
N GLU A 70 6.23 -4.43 17.55
CA GLU A 70 6.68 -3.03 17.53
C GLU A 70 5.94 -2.14 18.52
N ASN A 71 6.61 -1.11 19.00
CA ASN A 71 5.99 -0.08 19.81
C ASN A 71 6.01 1.23 19.04
N VAL A 72 4.83 1.74 18.69
CA VAL A 72 4.65 2.96 17.91
C VAL A 72 4.06 4.05 18.79
N ASN A 73 4.70 5.21 18.83
CA ASN A 73 4.13 6.40 19.47
C ASN A 73 3.62 7.38 18.41
N LEU A 74 2.34 7.73 18.48
CA LEU A 74 1.69 8.70 17.59
C LEU A 74 1.46 10.07 18.26
N GLY A 75 1.85 10.21 19.53
CA GLY A 75 1.76 11.44 20.28
C GLY A 75 2.81 12.46 19.85
N CYS A 76 2.52 13.74 20.09
CA CYS A 76 3.48 14.81 19.87
C CYS A 76 4.57 14.89 20.96
N ARG A 77 4.41 14.13 22.05
CA ARG A 77 5.39 14.00 23.12
C ARG A 77 5.72 12.53 23.35
N ASP A 78 7.00 12.24 23.62
CA ASP A 78 7.49 10.88 23.80
C ASP A 78 7.05 10.26 25.16
N ASP A 79 6.69 11.11 26.11
CA ASP A 79 6.21 10.75 27.45
C ASP A 79 4.68 10.55 27.54
N ASP A 80 3.93 10.78 26.45
CA ASP A 80 2.47 10.57 26.43
C ASP A 80 2.12 9.11 26.10
N ASP A 81 1.89 8.31 27.14
CA ASP A 81 1.54 6.89 26.99
C ASP A 81 0.20 6.64 26.30
N ARG A 82 -0.69 7.66 26.20
CA ARG A 82 -2.02 7.51 25.59
C ARG A 82 -1.97 7.25 24.09
N TYR A 83 -0.86 7.58 23.44
CA TYR A 83 -0.65 7.40 22.01
C TYR A 83 0.41 6.34 21.70
N LYS A 84 0.77 5.50 22.68
CA LYS A 84 1.64 4.34 22.47
C LYS A 84 0.81 3.10 22.14
N TYR A 85 1.17 2.45 21.04
CA TYR A 85 0.49 1.28 20.51
C TYR A 85 1.51 0.14 20.39
N LYS A 86 1.20 -1.01 21.00
CA LYS A 86 1.99 -2.23 20.85
C LYS A 86 1.39 -3.04 19.70
N LEU A 87 2.10 -3.13 18.58
CA LEU A 87 1.61 -3.76 17.36
C LEU A 87 2.31 -5.09 17.11
N PHE A 88 1.54 -6.09 16.68
CA PHE A 88 2.08 -7.20 15.91
C PHE A 88 2.00 -6.83 14.43
N VAL A 89 3.11 -6.91 13.71
CA VAL A 89 3.18 -6.61 12.29
C VAL A 89 4.17 -7.52 11.59
N THR A 90 3.78 -8.10 10.46
CA THR A 90 4.68 -8.94 9.67
C THR A 90 4.32 -8.92 8.18
N THR A 91 5.26 -9.35 7.35
CA THR A 91 5.13 -9.45 5.90
C THR A 91 5.45 -10.87 5.44
N PHE A 92 4.52 -11.47 4.71
CA PHE A 92 4.64 -12.79 4.12
C PHE A 92 5.05 -12.66 2.65
N LEU A 93 6.35 -12.66 2.39
CA LEU A 93 6.88 -12.59 1.02
C LEU A 93 6.57 -13.89 0.26
N GLY A 94 6.08 -13.75 -0.97
CA GLY A 94 5.68 -14.88 -1.81
C GLY A 94 4.29 -15.45 -1.45
N TYR A 95 3.53 -14.79 -0.59
CA TYR A 95 2.14 -15.15 -0.27
C TYR A 95 1.12 -14.21 -0.94
N GLY A 96 1.59 -13.20 -1.66
CA GLY A 96 0.72 -12.41 -2.56
C GLY A 96 0.09 -13.31 -3.63
N VAL A 97 -1.03 -12.90 -4.19
CA VAL A 97 -1.88 -13.79 -4.99
C VAL A 97 -1.19 -14.35 -6.25
N ASN A 98 -0.31 -13.56 -6.88
CA ASN A 98 0.37 -13.97 -8.11
C ASN A 98 1.54 -14.93 -7.79
N GLU A 99 2.26 -14.67 -6.70
CA GLU A 99 3.30 -15.59 -6.22
C GLU A 99 2.70 -16.89 -5.69
N GLY A 100 1.54 -16.83 -5.03
CA GLY A 100 0.76 -18.02 -4.67
C GLY A 100 0.40 -18.85 -5.90
N LEU A 101 -0.10 -18.21 -6.97
CA LEU A 101 -0.40 -18.90 -8.22
C LEU A 101 0.84 -19.52 -8.85
N ARG A 102 1.97 -18.80 -8.84
CA ARG A 102 3.25 -19.31 -9.34
C ARG A 102 3.73 -20.53 -8.56
N LYS A 103 3.64 -20.51 -7.22
CA LYS A 103 3.96 -21.66 -6.35
C LYS A 103 3.06 -22.85 -6.63
N TYR A 104 1.76 -22.63 -6.80
CA TYR A 104 0.81 -23.67 -7.16
C TYR A 104 1.10 -24.28 -8.55
N GLU A 105 1.40 -23.44 -9.55
CA GLU A 105 1.80 -23.91 -10.88
C GLU A 105 3.11 -24.72 -10.85
N GLN A 106 4.07 -24.31 -10.02
CA GLN A 106 5.30 -25.08 -9.79
C GLN A 106 5.01 -26.45 -9.16
N GLU A 107 4.17 -26.51 -8.13
CA GLU A 107 3.79 -27.77 -7.49
C GLU A 107 3.10 -28.74 -8.46
N LEU A 108 2.23 -28.23 -9.33
CA LEU A 108 1.64 -29.02 -10.41
C LEU A 108 2.70 -29.53 -11.38
N SER A 109 3.66 -28.68 -11.75
CA SER A 109 4.76 -29.05 -12.64
C SER A 109 5.61 -30.16 -12.04
N ASP A 110 5.99 -30.04 -10.77
CA ASP A 110 6.84 -31.01 -10.07
C ASP A 110 6.15 -32.37 -9.96
N ARG A 111 4.84 -32.41 -9.68
CA ARG A 111 4.04 -33.65 -9.69
C ARG A 111 4.08 -34.35 -11.06
N LEU A 112 3.95 -33.58 -12.14
CA LEU A 112 3.97 -34.13 -13.51
C LEU A 112 5.35 -34.66 -13.95
N LEU A 113 6.45 -34.10 -13.41
CA LEU A 113 7.79 -34.63 -13.69
C LEU A 113 7.95 -36.08 -13.18
N HIS A 114 7.23 -36.44 -12.11
CA HIS A 114 7.23 -37.81 -11.58
C HIS A 114 6.36 -38.77 -12.41
N THR A 115 5.26 -38.29 -13.00
CA THR A 115 4.30 -39.14 -13.74
C THR A 115 4.53 -39.19 -15.26
N LYS A 116 5.37 -38.30 -15.81
CA LYS A 116 5.59 -38.09 -17.25
C LYS A 116 4.33 -37.72 -18.05
N GLU A 117 3.29 -37.21 -17.39
CA GLU A 117 2.08 -36.75 -18.05
C GLU A 117 2.29 -35.37 -18.72
N SER A 118 1.61 -35.14 -19.84
CA SER A 118 1.66 -33.88 -20.60
C SER A 118 0.58 -32.87 -20.19
N TYR A 119 -0.34 -33.27 -19.31
CA TYR A 119 -1.41 -32.40 -18.82
C TYR A 119 -1.80 -32.75 -17.38
N VAL A 120 -2.38 -31.79 -16.68
CA VAL A 120 -2.95 -31.97 -15.34
C VAL A 120 -4.39 -31.48 -15.32
N ARG A 121 -5.25 -32.21 -14.61
CA ARG A 121 -6.61 -31.76 -14.30
C ARG A 121 -6.52 -30.79 -13.13
N ASP A 122 -7.07 -29.59 -13.31
CA ASP A 122 -6.85 -28.47 -12.40
C ASP A 122 -8.15 -28.03 -11.75
N GLU A 123 -8.26 -28.29 -10.45
CA GLU A 123 -9.37 -27.92 -9.58
C GLU A 123 -9.56 -26.39 -9.53
N CYS A 124 -8.46 -25.64 -9.59
CA CYS A 124 -8.42 -24.18 -9.42
C CYS A 124 -8.73 -23.38 -10.70
N MET A 125 -9.24 -24.02 -11.75
CA MET A 125 -9.60 -23.38 -13.02
C MET A 125 -11.03 -23.73 -13.45
N PRO A 126 -11.75 -22.80 -14.11
CA PRO A 126 -13.08 -23.08 -14.67
C PRO A 126 -13.09 -24.29 -15.60
N VAL A 127 -14.23 -24.99 -15.67
CA VAL A 127 -14.38 -26.21 -16.47
C VAL A 127 -13.97 -25.97 -17.93
N ASN A 128 -13.10 -26.83 -18.45
CA ASN A 128 -12.57 -26.79 -19.83
C ASN A 128 -11.72 -25.55 -20.18
N LEU A 129 -11.36 -24.69 -19.22
CA LEU A 129 -10.30 -23.70 -19.46
C LEU A 129 -8.98 -24.46 -19.62
N GLN A 130 -8.21 -24.11 -20.66
CA GLN A 130 -6.89 -24.69 -20.90
C GLN A 130 -5.83 -23.61 -20.80
N LYS A 131 -4.71 -23.92 -20.15
CA LYS A 131 -3.54 -23.05 -20.08
C LYS A 131 -2.27 -23.87 -20.30
N VAL A 132 -1.47 -23.45 -21.27
CA VAL A 132 -0.14 -24.04 -21.50
C VAL A 132 0.85 -23.36 -20.56
N ILE A 133 1.64 -24.16 -19.84
CA ILE A 133 2.70 -23.70 -18.95
C ILE A 133 4.03 -24.17 -19.52
N ASN A 134 4.96 -23.22 -19.68
CA ASN A 134 6.33 -23.48 -20.08
C ASN A 134 7.15 -23.77 -18.81
N ARG A 135 7.81 -24.92 -18.77
CA ARG A 135 8.74 -25.30 -17.71
C ARG A 135 10.10 -24.64 -17.92
N SER A 136 10.89 -24.55 -16.85
CA SER A 136 12.25 -24.01 -16.89
C SER A 136 13.22 -24.85 -17.74
N ASP A 137 12.94 -26.14 -17.92
CA ASP A 137 13.71 -27.07 -18.77
C ASP A 137 13.34 -26.99 -20.26
N GLY A 138 12.43 -26.08 -20.64
CA GLY A 138 11.96 -25.90 -22.01
C GLY A 138 10.81 -26.84 -22.41
N THR A 139 10.41 -27.78 -21.56
CA THR A 139 9.23 -28.62 -21.81
C THR A 139 7.93 -27.87 -21.49
N MET A 140 6.79 -28.41 -21.94
CA MET A 140 5.48 -27.80 -21.72
C MET A 140 4.50 -28.79 -21.12
N PHE A 141 3.55 -28.30 -20.32
CA PHE A 141 2.38 -29.07 -19.92
C PHE A 141 1.11 -28.23 -20.00
N VAL A 142 -0.04 -28.91 -20.08
CA VAL A 142 -1.36 -28.27 -20.19
C VAL A 142 -2.13 -28.41 -18.88
N ARG A 143 -2.55 -27.30 -18.29
CA ARG A 143 -3.53 -27.29 -17.20
C ARG A 143 -4.93 -27.30 -17.80
N LYS A 144 -5.78 -28.25 -17.40
CA LYS A 144 -7.17 -28.38 -17.86
C LYS A 144 -8.12 -28.24 -16.68
N GLY A 145 -8.88 -27.15 -16.65
CA GLY A 145 -9.78 -26.84 -15.55
C GLY A 145 -10.93 -27.83 -15.39
N ILE A 146 -11.20 -28.25 -14.16
CA ILE A 146 -12.33 -29.11 -13.79
C ILE A 146 -13.36 -28.42 -12.88
N GLY A 147 -13.06 -27.20 -12.40
CA GLY A 147 -14.04 -26.38 -11.68
C GLY A 147 -14.37 -26.85 -10.25
N ASP A 148 -13.50 -27.61 -9.60
CA ASP A 148 -13.69 -28.10 -8.23
C ASP A 148 -13.09 -27.12 -7.21
N TRP A 149 -13.90 -26.18 -6.74
CA TRP A 149 -13.42 -25.15 -5.81
C TRP A 149 -13.03 -25.72 -4.44
N ASP A 150 -13.72 -26.74 -3.93
CA ASP A 150 -13.37 -27.35 -2.62
C ASP A 150 -12.03 -28.08 -2.71
N GLY A 151 -11.83 -28.86 -3.79
CA GLY A 151 -10.56 -29.51 -4.08
C GLY A 151 -9.41 -28.50 -4.25
N CYS A 152 -9.68 -27.34 -4.85
CA CYS A 152 -8.73 -26.25 -4.96
C CYS A 152 -8.34 -25.69 -3.58
N VAL A 153 -9.32 -25.33 -2.73
CA VAL A 153 -9.03 -24.80 -1.39
C VAL A 153 -8.21 -25.80 -0.58
N LYS A 154 -8.55 -27.10 -0.63
CA LYS A 154 -7.82 -28.15 0.07
C LYS A 154 -6.35 -28.23 -0.38
N GLN A 155 -6.10 -28.26 -1.69
CA GLN A 155 -4.72 -28.30 -2.22
C GLN A 155 -3.92 -27.05 -1.84
N LEU A 156 -4.56 -25.87 -1.85
CA LEU A 156 -3.89 -24.63 -1.45
C LEU A 156 -3.60 -24.61 0.06
N ALA A 157 -4.49 -25.14 0.90
CA ALA A 157 -4.24 -25.29 2.33
C ALA A 157 -3.06 -26.25 2.62
N GLU A 158 -2.96 -27.35 1.87
CA GLU A 158 -1.81 -28.26 1.94
C GLU A 158 -0.51 -27.57 1.49
N LEU A 159 -0.56 -26.75 0.43
CA LEU A 159 0.57 -25.96 -0.05
C LEU A 159 1.07 -24.95 1.00
N LEU A 160 0.14 -24.29 1.71
CA LEU A 160 0.46 -23.33 2.78
C LEU A 160 1.10 -23.99 4.00
N ASN A 161 0.65 -25.20 4.35
CA ASN A 161 1.05 -25.93 5.55
C ASN A 161 2.14 -26.98 5.31
N LYS A 162 2.79 -26.98 4.14
CA LYS A 162 3.93 -27.86 3.90
C LYS A 162 4.97 -27.67 5.01
N PRO A 163 5.49 -28.76 5.60
CA PRO A 163 6.41 -28.66 6.72
C PRO A 163 7.61 -27.80 6.32
N SER A 164 7.70 -26.63 6.94
CA SER A 164 8.83 -25.74 6.79
C SER A 164 10.07 -26.39 7.36
N ILE A 165 11.22 -26.08 6.75
CA ILE A 165 12.55 -26.44 7.28
C ILE A 165 12.77 -25.85 8.69
N HIS A 166 11.97 -24.83 9.06
CA HIS A 166 12.02 -24.21 10.38
C HIS A 166 11.46 -25.12 11.49
N PRO A 167 12.26 -25.36 12.55
CA PRO A 167 11.84 -26.18 13.67
C PRO A 167 10.62 -25.62 14.43
N LYS A 168 9.71 -26.51 14.85
CA LYS A 168 8.50 -26.18 15.63
C LYS A 168 8.75 -25.38 16.92
N TYR A 169 9.96 -25.43 17.50
CA TYR A 169 10.27 -24.66 18.73
C TYR A 169 10.39 -23.14 18.47
N LEU A 170 10.66 -22.71 17.23
CA LEU A 170 10.69 -21.30 16.84
C LEU A 170 9.27 -20.69 16.76
N CYS A 171 8.24 -21.52 16.90
CA CYS A 171 6.83 -21.21 16.67
C CYS A 171 5.98 -21.20 17.96
N GLN A 172 6.57 -20.93 19.12
CA GLN A 172 5.83 -20.80 20.38
C GLN A 172 5.31 -19.37 20.54
N PRO A 173 4.04 -19.15 20.96
CA PRO A 173 3.02 -20.15 21.30
C PRO A 173 2.19 -20.64 20.10
N LYS A 174 2.22 -19.94 18.96
CA LYS A 174 1.52 -20.27 17.72
C LYS A 174 2.37 -19.82 16.52
N CYS A 175 2.10 -20.41 15.35
CA CYS A 175 2.67 -19.95 14.08
C CYS A 175 1.61 -19.62 13.04
N PHE A 176 1.78 -18.50 12.34
CA PHE A 176 1.11 -18.26 11.07
C PHE A 176 1.89 -18.96 9.95
N PHE A 177 1.18 -19.69 9.09
CA PHE A 177 1.76 -20.42 7.94
C PHE A 177 2.96 -21.31 8.31
N GLY A 178 2.95 -21.89 9.52
CA GLY A 178 4.03 -22.74 10.05
C GLY A 178 5.42 -22.10 10.19
N THR A 179 5.58 -20.81 9.86
CA THR A 179 6.88 -20.16 9.65
C THR A 179 7.09 -18.90 10.46
N VAL A 180 6.02 -18.21 10.86
CA VAL A 180 6.11 -16.93 11.58
C VAL A 180 5.46 -17.05 12.94
N ALA A 181 6.25 -16.90 14.01
CA ALA A 181 5.76 -16.90 15.38
C ALA A 181 4.73 -15.78 15.58
N ALA A 182 3.61 -16.12 16.21
CA ALA A 182 2.46 -15.24 16.38
C ALA A 182 1.94 -15.27 17.82
N PRO A 183 1.34 -14.16 18.31
CA PRO A 183 0.72 -14.12 19.62
C PRO A 183 -0.58 -14.96 19.65
N LEU A 184 -1.09 -15.28 20.84
CA LEU A 184 -2.35 -16.03 21.04
C LEU A 184 -3.62 -15.19 20.79
N VAL A 185 -3.51 -14.15 19.95
CA VAL A 185 -4.64 -13.27 19.62
C VAL A 185 -5.56 -13.97 18.61
N SER A 186 -6.86 -14.02 18.92
CA SER A 186 -7.86 -14.57 18.01
C SER A 186 -8.26 -13.54 16.95
N LEU A 187 -7.75 -13.73 15.73
CA LEU A 187 -8.09 -12.88 14.57
C LEU A 187 -9.60 -12.90 14.24
N SER A 188 -10.31 -13.97 14.59
CA SER A 188 -11.77 -14.08 14.40
C SER A 188 -12.57 -13.09 15.25
N LYS A 189 -12.07 -12.72 16.44
CA LYS A 189 -12.78 -11.85 17.39
C LYS A 189 -12.52 -10.36 17.17
N MET A 190 -11.43 -10.01 16.50
CA MET A 190 -11.09 -8.62 16.15
C MET A 190 -11.77 -8.21 14.85
N LYS A 191 -12.08 -6.91 14.73
CA LYS A 191 -12.42 -6.35 13.42
C LYS A 191 -11.15 -6.29 12.58
N LEU A 192 -11.16 -6.98 11.44
CA LEU A 192 -9.99 -7.12 10.56
C LEU A 192 -10.39 -6.68 9.15
N TYR A 193 -9.72 -5.66 8.62
CA TYR A 193 -9.98 -5.17 7.26
C TYR A 193 -8.99 -5.77 6.27
N GLY A 194 -9.50 -6.32 5.16
CA GLY A 194 -8.71 -6.88 4.07
C GLY A 194 -8.72 -5.99 2.84
N PHE A 195 -7.55 -5.59 2.37
CA PHE A 195 -7.38 -4.71 1.20
C PHE A 195 -6.88 -5.47 -0.03
N SER A 196 -6.83 -4.75 -1.16
CA SER A 196 -6.29 -5.26 -2.43
C SER A 196 -6.96 -6.56 -2.87
N GLU A 197 -6.23 -7.67 -2.99
CA GLU A 197 -6.80 -8.92 -3.50
C GLU A 197 -7.85 -9.56 -2.58
N TYR A 198 -7.94 -9.16 -1.31
CA TYR A 198 -9.09 -9.50 -0.46
C TYR A 198 -10.38 -8.84 -0.97
N TRP A 199 -10.31 -7.61 -1.49
CA TRP A 199 -11.44 -6.95 -2.13
C TRP A 199 -11.65 -7.48 -3.54
N TYR A 200 -10.63 -7.39 -4.40
CA TYR A 200 -10.80 -7.69 -5.83
C TYR A 200 -11.24 -9.13 -6.09
N SER A 201 -10.72 -10.10 -5.33
CA SER A 201 -11.09 -11.52 -5.50
C SER A 201 -12.48 -11.86 -4.98
N LEU A 202 -13.08 -11.02 -4.12
CA LEU A 202 -14.42 -11.23 -3.58
C LEU A 202 -15.46 -10.35 -4.28
N ASP A 203 -15.11 -9.18 -4.78
CA ASP A 203 -16.05 -8.23 -5.38
C ASP A 203 -16.15 -8.33 -6.91
N GLU A 204 -15.04 -8.35 -7.65
CA GLU A 204 -15.09 -8.09 -9.10
C GLU A 204 -15.95 -9.09 -9.88
N VAL A 205 -15.92 -10.37 -9.48
CA VAL A 205 -16.69 -11.45 -10.11
C VAL A 205 -17.87 -11.90 -9.25
N LEU A 206 -17.69 -12.03 -7.94
CA LEU A 206 -18.73 -12.58 -7.06
C LEU A 206 -19.67 -11.50 -6.51
N SER A 207 -19.28 -10.21 -6.58
CA SER A 207 -19.99 -9.08 -5.98
C SER A 207 -20.24 -9.26 -4.47
N LEU A 208 -19.26 -9.86 -3.77
CA LEU A 208 -19.28 -10.16 -2.34
C LEU A 208 -18.20 -9.37 -1.58
N GLY A 209 -17.83 -8.18 -2.07
CA GLY A 209 -17.00 -7.24 -1.30
C GLY A 209 -17.72 -6.78 -0.03
N GLY A 210 -16.97 -6.45 1.02
CA GLY A 210 -17.54 -5.99 2.30
C GLY A 210 -17.49 -7.07 3.37
N GLN A 211 -18.58 -7.22 4.13
CA GLN A 211 -18.64 -8.18 5.24
C GLN A 211 -18.43 -9.60 4.73
N TYR A 212 -17.46 -10.30 5.30
CA TYR A 212 -17.11 -11.64 4.87
C TYR A 212 -18.10 -12.69 5.37
N ASN A 213 -18.64 -13.48 4.45
CA ASN A 213 -19.46 -14.64 4.75
C ASN A 213 -18.91 -15.86 3.99
N HIS A 214 -18.25 -16.75 4.72
CA HIS A 214 -17.62 -17.94 4.13
C HIS A 214 -18.61 -18.79 3.33
N SER A 215 -19.80 -19.05 3.88
CA SER A 215 -20.79 -19.95 3.25
C SER A 215 -21.26 -19.39 1.91
N LEU A 216 -21.56 -18.09 1.85
CA LEU A 216 -21.97 -17.42 0.62
C LEU A 216 -20.83 -17.33 -0.40
N ILE A 217 -19.62 -17.02 0.04
CA ILE A 217 -18.43 -16.98 -0.83
C ILE A 217 -18.15 -18.38 -1.40
N ALA A 218 -18.17 -19.41 -0.57
CA ALA A 218 -17.98 -20.79 -1.00
C ALA A 218 -19.05 -21.21 -2.03
N GLU A 219 -20.32 -20.89 -1.79
CA GLU A 219 -21.42 -21.17 -2.72
C GLU A 219 -21.20 -20.48 -4.08
N LYS A 220 -20.95 -19.16 -4.07
CA LYS A 220 -20.76 -18.38 -5.31
C LYS A 220 -19.49 -18.75 -6.05
N SER A 221 -18.41 -19.04 -5.35
CA SER A 221 -17.18 -19.53 -5.96
C SER A 221 -17.37 -20.90 -6.62
N LYS A 222 -18.05 -21.85 -5.95
CA LYS A 222 -18.39 -23.15 -6.56
C LYS A 222 -19.24 -22.97 -7.80
N GLN A 223 -20.28 -22.15 -7.72
CA GLN A 223 -21.16 -21.84 -8.85
C GLN A 223 -20.41 -21.22 -10.04
N TYR A 224 -19.46 -20.33 -9.77
CA TYR A 224 -18.63 -19.73 -10.82
C TYR A 224 -17.69 -20.77 -11.43
N CYS A 225 -16.97 -21.53 -10.60
CA CYS A 225 -15.95 -22.48 -11.05
C CYS A 225 -16.51 -23.67 -11.81
N SER A 226 -17.72 -24.12 -11.47
CA SER A 226 -18.39 -25.22 -12.18
C SER A 226 -18.85 -24.86 -13.60
N GLN A 227 -18.82 -23.58 -13.99
CA GLN A 227 -19.20 -23.16 -15.34
C GLN A 227 -18.14 -23.55 -16.36
N ARG A 228 -18.60 -23.88 -17.58
CA ARG A 228 -17.68 -24.04 -18.71
C ARG A 228 -17.07 -22.69 -19.07
N TRP A 229 -15.78 -22.67 -19.40
CA TRP A 229 -15.09 -21.46 -19.81
C TRP A 229 -15.82 -20.71 -20.95
N SER A 230 -16.39 -21.44 -21.91
CA SER A 230 -17.18 -20.84 -23.00
C SER A 230 -18.43 -20.11 -22.52
N GLN A 231 -19.07 -20.57 -21.42
CA GLN A 231 -20.22 -19.89 -20.82
C GLN A 231 -19.78 -18.62 -20.10
N ILE A 232 -18.67 -18.67 -19.37
CA ILE A 232 -18.07 -17.49 -18.73
C ILE A 232 -17.71 -16.44 -19.79
N GLN A 233 -17.11 -16.83 -20.90
CA GLN A 233 -16.81 -15.93 -22.02
C GLN A 233 -18.08 -15.34 -22.64
N ALA A 234 -19.14 -16.13 -22.82
CA ALA A 234 -20.41 -15.64 -23.32
C ALA A 234 -21.07 -14.64 -22.35
N ALA A 235 -21.01 -14.90 -21.05
CA ALA A 235 -21.47 -14.01 -20.00
C ALA A 235 -20.67 -12.68 -19.97
N ALA A 236 -19.35 -12.76 -20.12
CA ALA A 236 -18.47 -11.59 -20.21
C ALA A 236 -18.81 -10.72 -21.44
N ARG A 237 -19.07 -11.32 -22.60
CA ARG A 237 -19.53 -10.59 -23.81
C ARG A 237 -20.88 -9.90 -23.59
N ARG A 238 -21.74 -10.44 -22.73
CA ARG A 238 -23.01 -9.84 -22.29
C ARG A 238 -22.84 -8.81 -21.17
N LYS A 239 -21.61 -8.45 -20.80
CA LYS A 239 -21.27 -7.50 -19.72
C LYS A 239 -21.79 -7.90 -18.34
N LEU A 240 -21.94 -9.22 -18.06
CA LEU A 240 -22.31 -9.70 -16.72
C LEU A 240 -21.16 -9.59 -15.69
N TYR A 241 -19.92 -9.36 -16.15
CA TYR A 241 -18.76 -9.13 -15.29
C TYR A 241 -18.11 -7.78 -15.64
N PRO A 242 -18.78 -6.65 -15.35
CA PRO A 242 -18.33 -5.32 -15.80
C PRO A 242 -17.03 -4.86 -15.13
N LYS A 243 -16.74 -5.37 -13.92
CA LYS A 243 -15.55 -5.02 -13.12
C LYS A 243 -14.32 -5.89 -13.43
N SER A 244 -14.43 -6.85 -14.35
CA SER A 244 -13.38 -7.86 -14.57
C SER A 244 -12.89 -7.90 -16.01
N ASN A 245 -11.60 -8.19 -16.16
CA ASN A 245 -11.00 -8.54 -17.44
C ASN A 245 -10.89 -10.07 -17.60
N GLU A 246 -10.45 -10.53 -18.78
CA GLU A 246 -10.36 -11.96 -19.06
C GLU A 246 -9.38 -12.69 -18.13
N ASP A 247 -8.28 -12.06 -17.73
CA ASP A 247 -7.30 -12.67 -16.82
C ASP A 247 -7.86 -12.84 -15.40
N ARG A 248 -8.64 -11.87 -14.90
CA ARG A 248 -9.41 -12.03 -13.66
C ARG A 248 -10.38 -13.20 -13.79
N LEU A 249 -11.15 -13.27 -14.87
CA LEU A 249 -12.12 -14.36 -15.08
C LEU A 249 -11.46 -15.75 -15.11
N LYS A 250 -10.29 -15.87 -15.76
CA LYS A 250 -9.50 -17.11 -15.81
C LYS A 250 -8.97 -17.52 -14.43
N SER A 251 -8.51 -16.55 -13.64
CA SER A 251 -7.84 -16.78 -12.36
C SER A 251 -8.76 -16.78 -11.14
N GLN A 252 -10.02 -16.37 -11.29
CA GLN A 252 -10.96 -16.17 -10.18
C GLN A 252 -11.16 -17.40 -9.28
N CYS A 253 -11.16 -18.60 -9.85
CA CYS A 253 -11.27 -19.85 -9.08
C CYS A 253 -10.10 -20.02 -8.11
N PHE A 254 -8.88 -19.94 -8.64
CA PHE A 254 -7.66 -19.91 -7.82
C PHE A 254 -7.69 -18.78 -6.79
N LYS A 255 -7.98 -17.55 -7.22
CA LYS A 255 -7.89 -16.36 -6.35
C LYS A 255 -8.85 -16.42 -5.16
N SER A 256 -10.11 -16.77 -5.40
CA SER A 256 -11.10 -16.93 -4.32
C SER A 256 -10.75 -18.08 -3.37
N ALA A 257 -10.20 -19.18 -3.90
CA ALA A 257 -9.73 -20.30 -3.09
C ALA A 257 -8.47 -19.93 -2.27
N TRP A 258 -7.55 -19.14 -2.85
CA TRP A 258 -6.35 -18.65 -2.18
C TRP A 258 -6.69 -17.75 -1.01
N ILE A 259 -7.58 -16.77 -1.19
CA ILE A 259 -8.08 -15.92 -0.09
C ILE A 259 -8.70 -16.77 1.02
N THR A 260 -9.49 -17.78 0.66
CA THR A 260 -10.13 -18.69 1.62
C THR A 260 -9.11 -19.51 2.41
N ALA A 261 -8.12 -20.10 1.73
CA ALA A 261 -7.07 -20.88 2.37
C ALA A 261 -6.17 -20.02 3.27
N ILE A 262 -5.80 -18.82 2.81
CA ILE A 262 -5.01 -17.87 3.60
C ILE A 262 -5.73 -17.47 4.90
N LEU A 263 -7.02 -17.11 4.82
CA LEU A 263 -7.79 -16.69 6.00
C LEU A 263 -7.98 -17.83 7.00
N HIS A 264 -8.42 -19.00 6.53
CA HIS A 264 -8.89 -20.06 7.42
C HIS A 264 -7.81 -21.07 7.79
N ASP A 265 -6.93 -21.40 6.86
CA ASP A 265 -5.90 -22.44 7.04
C ASP A 265 -4.54 -21.84 7.39
N GLY A 266 -4.30 -20.59 6.99
CA GLY A 266 -3.07 -19.84 7.30
C GLY A 266 -3.14 -19.01 8.58
N PHE A 267 -4.19 -18.18 8.69
CA PHE A 267 -4.40 -17.29 9.83
C PHE A 267 -5.33 -17.87 10.91
N GLU A 268 -6.00 -18.98 10.61
CA GLU A 268 -6.97 -19.63 11.50
C GLU A 268 -8.14 -18.70 11.89
N VAL A 269 -8.57 -17.85 10.96
CA VAL A 269 -9.83 -17.10 11.10
C VAL A 269 -10.99 -18.10 11.04
N ASP A 270 -11.97 -17.98 11.93
CA ASP A 270 -13.11 -18.90 11.97
C ASP A 270 -14.03 -18.69 10.75
N ARG A 271 -14.49 -19.78 10.14
CA ARG A 271 -15.34 -19.73 8.93
C ARG A 271 -16.71 -19.09 9.19
N GLN A 272 -17.28 -19.29 10.37
CA GLN A 272 -18.64 -18.87 10.71
C GLN A 272 -18.68 -17.63 11.61
N HIS A 273 -17.75 -17.55 12.56
CA HIS A 273 -17.71 -16.54 13.62
C HIS A 273 -16.47 -15.65 13.48
N ASN A 274 -16.45 -14.84 12.42
CA ASN A 274 -15.40 -13.85 12.20
C ASN A 274 -15.98 -12.43 12.04
N LYS A 275 -15.12 -11.43 12.20
CA LYS A 275 -15.44 -10.02 11.91
C LYS A 275 -14.55 -9.48 10.79
N PHE A 276 -14.19 -10.34 9.83
CA PHE A 276 -13.39 -9.95 8.68
C PHE A 276 -14.25 -9.18 7.68
N GLN A 277 -13.66 -8.14 7.09
CA GLN A 277 -14.32 -7.31 6.08
C GLN A 277 -13.31 -6.97 4.98
N SER A 278 -13.63 -7.34 3.74
CA SER A 278 -12.87 -6.81 2.60
C SER A 278 -13.30 -5.38 2.31
N ALA A 279 -12.35 -4.52 1.94
CA ALA A 279 -12.62 -3.11 1.67
C ALA A 279 -11.75 -2.59 0.53
N PHE A 280 -12.37 -1.87 -0.40
CA PHE A 280 -11.66 -0.98 -1.33
C PHE A 280 -11.44 0.39 -0.71
N THR A 281 -12.48 0.92 -0.05
CA THR A 281 -12.44 2.16 0.71
C THR A 281 -12.96 1.95 2.13
N ILE A 282 -12.52 2.80 3.04
CA ILE A 282 -13.05 2.90 4.40
C ILE A 282 -13.53 4.33 4.61
N ALA A 283 -14.77 4.48 5.08
CA ALA A 283 -15.42 5.79 5.25
C ALA A 283 -15.36 6.68 3.98
N GLY A 284 -15.44 6.06 2.79
CA GLY A 284 -15.37 6.74 1.50
C GLY A 284 -13.96 7.12 1.05
N GLN A 285 -12.92 6.76 1.79
CA GLN A 285 -11.52 7.06 1.49
C GLN A 285 -10.76 5.79 1.12
N GLU A 286 -9.95 5.85 0.07
CA GLU A 286 -9.00 4.78 -0.25
C GLU A 286 -7.94 4.71 0.84
N VAL A 287 -7.66 3.50 1.32
CA VAL A 287 -6.66 3.29 2.37
C VAL A 287 -5.28 3.19 1.72
N GLN A 288 -4.43 4.18 1.97
CA GLN A 288 -3.06 4.19 1.48
C GLN A 288 -2.07 4.24 2.65
N TRP A 289 -1.03 3.41 2.59
CA TRP A 289 0.06 3.42 3.57
C TRP A 289 0.75 4.79 3.64
N ALA A 290 0.78 5.55 2.53
CA ALA A 290 1.38 6.88 2.50
C ALA A 290 0.74 7.86 3.52
N LEU A 291 -0.58 7.78 3.74
CA LEU A 291 -1.28 8.59 4.75
C LEU A 291 -0.76 8.31 6.16
N GLY A 292 -0.60 7.03 6.51
CA GLY A 292 -0.08 6.65 7.82
C GLY A 292 1.39 7.02 8.00
N ALA A 293 2.19 6.95 6.93
CA ALA A 293 3.56 7.44 6.95
C ALA A 293 3.60 8.94 7.25
N MET A 294 2.77 9.73 6.56
CA MET A 294 2.66 11.17 6.81
C MET A 294 2.28 11.45 8.27
N ILE A 295 1.24 10.80 8.80
CA ILE A 295 0.80 10.96 10.19
C ILE A 295 1.94 10.64 11.17
N TYR A 296 2.65 9.54 10.95
CA TYR A 296 3.72 9.08 11.83
C TYR A 296 4.93 10.03 11.83
N HIS A 297 5.38 10.48 10.66
CA HIS A 297 6.54 11.38 10.54
C HIS A 297 6.21 12.83 10.92
N MET A 298 4.95 13.23 10.84
CA MET A 298 4.50 14.57 11.22
C MET A 298 3.98 14.67 12.68
N ARG A 299 4.08 13.62 13.49
CA ARG A 299 3.48 13.59 14.86
C ARG A 299 3.93 14.74 15.78
N TYR A 300 5.15 15.26 15.60
CA TYR A 300 5.69 16.38 16.37
C TYR A 300 5.19 17.76 15.92
N PHE A 301 4.53 17.82 14.76
CA PHE A 301 3.89 19.03 14.26
C PHE A 301 2.40 18.96 14.59
N PRO A 302 1.94 19.50 15.73
CA PRO A 302 0.56 19.34 16.15
C PRO A 302 -0.37 19.94 15.08
N LEU A 303 -1.15 19.08 14.40
CA LEU A 303 -2.20 19.50 13.46
C LEU A 303 -3.43 20.09 14.20
N LYS A 304 -3.43 20.14 15.55
CA LYS A 304 -4.61 20.48 16.35
C LYS A 304 -4.40 21.40 17.56
N ASN A 305 -3.44 22.32 17.51
CA ASN A 305 -3.26 23.36 18.56
C ASN A 305 -3.21 24.80 18.00
N SER A 306 -4.13 25.14 17.08
CA SER A 306 -4.21 26.52 16.55
C SER A 306 -5.15 27.45 17.32
N ALA A 307 -5.82 27.02 18.41
CA ALA A 307 -6.88 27.81 19.04
C ALA A 307 -6.61 28.34 20.46
N THR A 308 -5.54 27.92 21.14
CA THR A 308 -5.30 28.33 22.53
C THR A 308 -3.84 28.67 22.74
N ASN A 309 -3.51 29.95 22.53
CA ASN A 309 -2.57 30.78 23.30
C ASN A 309 -2.04 31.93 22.43
N LEU A 310 -2.81 33.02 22.35
CA LEU A 310 -2.28 34.34 22.00
C LEU A 310 -2.75 35.35 23.05
N VAL A 311 -2.10 35.34 24.22
CA VAL A 311 -2.04 36.54 25.05
C VAL A 311 -0.82 37.32 24.56
N VAL A 312 -1.04 38.24 23.62
CA VAL A 312 0.01 39.17 23.15
C VAL A 312 -0.06 40.43 24.03
N ASN A 313 0.94 40.62 24.87
CA ASN A 313 1.16 41.83 25.65
C ASN A 313 1.66 42.95 24.73
N LYS A 314 0.91 44.06 24.63
CA LYS A 314 1.03 45.08 23.56
C LYS A 314 2.18 46.09 23.69
N ASN A 315 3.09 45.97 24.66
CA ASN A 315 4.06 47.05 24.94
C ASN A 315 5.52 46.79 24.55
N PHE A 316 5.83 45.77 23.75
CA PHE A 316 7.23 45.48 23.35
C PHE A 316 7.63 46.02 21.96
N PHE A 317 6.69 46.55 21.17
CA PHE A 317 6.90 46.78 19.72
C PHE A 317 7.39 48.18 19.29
N ARG A 318 7.91 49.02 20.20
CA ARG A 318 8.27 50.41 19.84
C ARG A 318 9.76 50.68 19.61
N TYR A 319 10.65 49.73 19.85
CA TYR A 319 12.11 49.93 19.70
C TYR A 319 12.78 49.04 18.63
N ILE A 320 12.05 48.15 17.96
CA ILE A 320 12.57 47.24 16.93
C ILE A 320 11.98 47.61 15.55
N TRP A 321 12.05 48.89 15.16
CA TRP A 321 11.56 49.31 13.83
C TRP A 321 12.62 50.03 12.99
N LEU A 322 13.76 50.41 13.59
CA LEU A 322 14.85 51.08 12.88
C LEU A 322 16.03 50.15 12.51
N SER A 323 16.12 48.95 13.11
CA SER A 323 17.15 47.95 12.76
C SER A 323 16.67 46.87 11.77
N LEU A 324 15.37 46.74 11.54
CA LEU A 324 14.80 45.71 10.66
C LEU A 324 14.68 46.13 9.19
N THR A 325 14.73 47.43 8.86
CA THR A 325 14.67 47.87 7.45
C THR A 325 15.94 47.50 6.67
N PHE A 326 17.08 47.40 7.35
CA PHE A 326 18.34 46.97 6.73
C PHE A 326 18.42 45.44 6.56
N ILE A 327 17.83 44.68 7.49
CA ILE A 327 17.74 43.20 7.39
C ILE A 327 16.67 42.78 6.37
N TRP A 328 15.58 43.55 6.24
CA TRP A 328 14.53 43.31 5.25
C TRP A 328 15.04 43.44 3.80
N LEU A 329 15.96 44.39 3.54
CA LEU A 329 16.58 44.55 2.22
C LEU A 329 17.62 43.46 1.90
N ILE A 330 18.22 42.81 2.90
CA ILE A 330 19.15 41.69 2.71
C ILE A 330 18.39 40.35 2.60
N SER A 331 17.26 40.20 3.30
CA SER A 331 16.39 39.00 3.25
C SER A 331 15.61 38.86 1.93
N LEU A 332 15.40 39.94 1.18
CA LEU A 332 14.74 39.92 -0.13
C LEU A 332 15.48 39.12 -1.22
N LYS A 333 16.69 38.60 -0.96
CA LYS A 333 17.53 37.95 -1.98
C LYS A 333 17.58 36.42 -1.96
N HIS A 334 16.99 35.73 -0.99
CA HIS A 334 16.96 34.26 -0.94
C HIS A 334 15.53 33.74 -0.72
N ARG A 335 14.76 33.69 -1.81
CA ARG A 335 13.46 33.00 -1.86
C ARG A 335 13.68 31.61 -2.44
N MET A 336 13.53 30.58 -1.61
CA MET A 336 13.55 29.18 -2.04
C MET A 336 12.14 28.79 -2.51
N THR A 337 12.01 28.38 -3.76
CA THR A 337 10.73 27.90 -4.32
C THR A 337 10.71 26.37 -4.30
N ILE A 338 9.63 25.77 -3.77
CA ILE A 338 9.45 24.32 -3.73
C ILE A 338 8.42 23.90 -4.79
N TYR A 339 8.88 23.18 -5.80
CA TYR A 339 8.02 22.65 -6.87
C TYR A 339 7.54 21.25 -6.48
N LEU A 340 6.25 21.10 -6.22
CA LEU A 340 5.61 19.80 -5.97
C LEU A 340 5.07 19.22 -7.27
N VAL A 341 5.61 18.06 -7.66
CA VAL A 341 5.22 17.35 -8.87
C VAL A 341 4.59 16.02 -8.48
N MET A 342 3.31 15.85 -8.79
CA MET A 342 2.56 14.62 -8.51
C MET A 342 2.37 13.83 -9.81
N ASP A 343 2.81 12.57 -9.81
CA ASP A 343 2.52 11.61 -10.86
C ASP A 343 1.46 10.64 -10.35
N GLY A 344 0.21 10.86 -10.77
CA GLY A 344 -0.88 9.95 -10.47
C GLY A 344 -0.71 8.65 -11.26
N HIS A 345 -1.00 7.51 -10.63
CA HIS A 345 -0.95 6.16 -11.17
C HIS A 345 -1.19 6.10 -12.69
N GLN A 346 -0.19 5.63 -13.46
CA GLN A 346 -0.43 5.15 -14.82
C GLN A 346 -0.93 3.71 -14.74
N PRO A 347 -2.10 3.39 -15.32
CA PRO A 347 -2.44 2.01 -15.57
C PRO A 347 -1.30 1.39 -16.40
N ASN A 348 -0.91 0.16 -16.07
CA ASN A 348 -0.01 -0.66 -16.88
C ASN A 348 -0.30 -0.47 -18.39
N ILE A 349 0.72 -0.58 -19.24
CA ILE A 349 0.60 -0.52 -20.72
C ILE A 349 -0.43 -1.53 -21.29
N PHE A 350 -0.92 -2.47 -20.46
CA PHE A 350 -1.95 -3.47 -20.76
C PHE A 350 -3.30 -3.26 -20.04
N ALA A 351 -3.44 -2.24 -19.18
CA ALA A 351 -4.70 -1.88 -18.55
C ALA A 351 -5.48 -0.90 -19.43
N LYS A 352 -6.80 -1.09 -19.52
CA LYS A 352 -7.68 -0.15 -20.26
C LYS A 352 -7.57 1.25 -19.65
N PRO A 353 -7.73 2.31 -20.47
CA PRO A 353 -7.78 3.68 -19.95
C PRO A 353 -8.92 3.80 -18.94
N GLU A 354 -8.62 4.33 -17.76
CA GLU A 354 -9.62 4.81 -16.81
C GLU A 354 -10.52 5.85 -17.49
N GLU A 355 -11.80 5.87 -17.13
CA GLU A 355 -12.71 6.94 -17.51
C GLU A 355 -12.19 8.28 -16.98
N SER A 356 -12.24 9.33 -17.82
CA SER A 356 -11.70 10.66 -17.52
C SER A 356 -12.16 11.20 -16.18
N ASP A 357 -13.41 10.93 -15.82
CA ASP A 357 -14.10 11.51 -14.68
C ASP A 357 -13.61 10.92 -13.34
N GLU A 358 -13.21 9.63 -13.32
CA GLU A 358 -12.64 8.99 -12.13
C GLU A 358 -11.19 9.41 -11.91
N LYS A 359 -10.42 9.56 -13.00
CA LYS A 359 -9.05 10.09 -12.98
C LYS A 359 -9.03 11.55 -12.53
N GLU A 360 -9.97 12.36 -13.00
CA GLU A 360 -10.12 13.77 -12.66
C GLU A 360 -10.57 13.95 -11.20
N LYS A 361 -11.52 13.14 -10.71
CA LYS A 361 -11.90 13.10 -9.28
C LYS A 361 -10.73 12.71 -8.37
N ARG A 362 -9.97 11.68 -8.75
CA ARG A 362 -8.83 11.24 -7.94
C ARG A 362 -7.75 12.32 -7.89
N ASN A 363 -7.40 12.90 -9.04
CA ASN A 363 -6.42 13.99 -9.11
C ASN A 363 -6.89 15.25 -8.35
N SER A 364 -8.19 15.55 -8.35
CA SER A 364 -8.74 16.69 -7.59
C SER A 364 -8.63 16.50 -6.08
N ILE A 365 -8.82 15.27 -5.57
CA ILE A 365 -8.66 14.96 -4.14
C ILE A 365 -7.20 15.12 -3.70
N TYR A 366 -6.24 14.60 -4.47
CA TYR A 366 -4.81 14.80 -4.17
C TYR A 366 -4.44 16.29 -4.16
N LEU A 367 -4.91 17.05 -5.15
CA LEU A 367 -4.69 18.50 -5.22
C LEU A 367 -5.35 19.24 -4.04
N GLN A 368 -6.52 18.80 -3.58
CA GLN A 368 -7.22 19.43 -2.46
C GLN A 368 -6.51 19.19 -1.13
N ILE A 369 -6.07 17.95 -0.88
CA ILE A 369 -5.25 17.60 0.30
C ILE A 369 -3.93 18.40 0.29
N LEU A 370 -3.29 18.52 -0.88
CA LEU A 370 -2.05 19.28 -1.02
C LEU A 370 -2.28 20.78 -0.78
N LYS A 371 -3.35 21.37 -1.34
CA LYS A 371 -3.70 22.78 -1.12
C LYS A 371 -3.98 23.08 0.35
N GLU A 372 -4.67 22.19 1.07
CA GLU A 372 -4.91 22.35 2.50
C GLU A 372 -3.60 22.24 3.31
N LEU A 373 -2.76 21.24 3.02
CA LEU A 373 -1.46 21.08 3.67
C LEU A 373 -0.54 22.28 3.43
N LEU A 374 -0.44 22.73 2.20
CA LEU A 374 0.38 23.88 1.83
C LEU A 374 -0.18 25.19 2.42
N GLY A 375 -1.51 25.35 2.47
CA GLY A 375 -2.14 26.47 3.16
C GLY A 375 -1.84 26.47 4.67
N ILE A 376 -1.80 25.30 5.30
CA ILE A 376 -1.42 25.15 6.71
C ILE A 376 0.07 25.46 6.93
N ILE A 377 0.95 25.04 6.01
CA ILE A 377 2.40 25.31 6.07
C ILE A 377 2.68 26.81 5.85
N ALA A 378 2.08 27.42 4.84
CA ALA A 378 2.21 28.86 4.54
C ALA A 378 1.69 29.72 5.70
N ASN A 379 0.58 29.36 6.34
CA ASN A 379 0.08 30.08 7.52
C ASN A 379 1.01 29.97 8.75
N ARG A 380 1.89 28.97 8.80
CA ARG A 380 2.82 28.74 9.92
C ARG A 380 4.21 29.33 9.67
N GLN A 381 4.52 29.69 8.44
CA GLN A 381 5.78 30.30 8.01
C GLN A 381 5.45 31.47 7.08
N PRO A 382 5.19 32.69 7.61
CA PRO A 382 4.75 33.82 6.80
C PRO A 382 5.80 34.31 5.78
N GLU A 383 7.02 33.76 5.84
CA GLU A 383 8.10 34.01 4.88
C GLU A 383 8.14 32.98 3.74
N LEU A 384 7.30 31.92 3.78
CA LEU A 384 7.15 30.94 2.72
C LEU A 384 5.98 31.32 1.79
N GLU A 385 6.28 31.79 0.59
CA GLU A 385 5.30 31.86 -0.51
C GLU A 385 5.22 30.50 -1.20
N ILE A 386 4.04 29.89 -1.23
CA ILE A 386 3.81 28.60 -1.88
C ILE A 386 2.87 28.82 -3.06
N GLU A 387 3.35 28.54 -4.27
CA GLU A 387 2.57 28.61 -5.51
C GLU A 387 2.22 27.19 -6.00
N VAL A 388 0.92 26.93 -6.19
CA VAL A 388 0.43 25.65 -6.73
C VAL A 388 0.13 25.84 -8.21
N ILE A 389 1.01 25.33 -9.08
CA ILE A 389 0.82 25.38 -10.53
C ILE A 389 0.00 24.17 -10.97
N ASP A 390 -1.27 24.40 -11.29
CA ASP A 390 -2.17 23.40 -11.87
C ASP A 390 -2.08 23.44 -13.41
N GLN A 391 -1.68 22.34 -14.05
CA GLN A 391 -1.77 22.20 -15.50
C GLN A 391 -2.33 20.82 -15.87
N SER A 392 -3.61 20.80 -16.24
CA SER A 392 -4.23 19.72 -17.01
C SER A 392 -3.60 19.71 -18.42
N VAL A 393 -2.55 18.94 -18.63
CA VAL A 393 -1.98 18.73 -19.96
C VAL A 393 -2.90 17.75 -20.72
N ASP A 394 -3.42 18.13 -21.89
CA ASP A 394 -4.20 17.22 -22.74
C ASP A 394 -3.30 16.07 -23.23
N TYR A 395 -3.62 14.84 -22.80
CA TYR A 395 -2.81 13.63 -23.00
C TYR A 395 -3.15 12.86 -24.28
N SER A 396 -3.92 13.44 -25.21
CA SER A 396 -4.39 12.72 -26.40
C SER A 396 -3.31 12.35 -27.44
N LYS A 397 -2.06 12.83 -27.31
CA LYS A 397 -0.99 12.53 -28.27
C LYS A 397 0.38 12.34 -27.60
N ASN A 398 0.74 11.10 -27.25
CA ASN A 398 2.04 10.45 -27.49
C ASN A 398 2.42 9.41 -26.42
N LYS A 399 2.87 8.25 -26.90
CA LYS A 399 3.43 7.14 -26.11
C LYS A 399 4.92 7.37 -25.79
N GLY A 400 5.33 7.21 -24.54
CA GLY A 400 6.73 6.96 -24.16
C GLY A 400 7.24 7.74 -22.94
N ASN A 401 8.24 7.18 -22.26
CA ASN A 401 8.94 7.58 -21.01
C ASN A 401 9.59 9.00 -20.98
N LEU A 402 9.01 10.00 -21.64
CA LEU A 402 9.53 11.37 -21.79
C LEU A 402 8.68 12.42 -21.05
N HIS A 403 7.85 12.00 -20.09
CA HIS A 403 6.86 12.88 -19.45
C HIS A 403 7.48 13.81 -18.39
N LEU A 404 8.38 13.32 -17.53
CA LEU A 404 9.08 14.18 -16.56
C LEU A 404 10.08 15.13 -17.24
N GLY A 405 10.76 14.70 -18.30
CA GLY A 405 11.77 15.50 -18.99
C GLY A 405 11.22 16.84 -19.50
N ARG A 406 10.05 16.81 -20.15
CA ARG A 406 9.37 18.03 -20.65
C ARG A 406 8.83 18.93 -19.55
N LEU A 407 8.44 18.35 -18.42
CA LEU A 407 8.01 19.11 -17.24
C LEU A 407 9.21 19.84 -16.62
N PHE A 408 10.34 19.15 -16.46
CA PHE A 408 11.58 19.75 -16.01
C PHE A 408 12.12 20.80 -16.99
N ASP A 409 12.00 20.59 -18.30
CA ASP A 409 12.43 21.59 -19.29
C ASP A 409 11.59 22.89 -19.25
N LYS A 410 10.36 22.83 -18.73
CA LYS A 410 9.51 24.01 -18.48
C LYS A 410 9.78 24.69 -17.14
N ILE A 411 10.12 23.93 -16.10
CA ILE A 411 10.34 24.47 -14.74
C ILE A 411 11.78 24.98 -14.57
N ARG A 412 12.77 24.25 -15.12
CA ARG A 412 14.21 24.53 -15.01
C ARG A 412 14.62 25.96 -15.39
N PRO A 413 14.05 26.63 -16.43
CA PRO A 413 14.40 28.01 -16.76
C PRO A 413 14.03 29.01 -15.66
N ASN A 414 13.06 28.67 -14.81
CA ASN A 414 12.54 29.53 -13.74
C ASN A 414 13.11 29.16 -12.36
N MET A 415 13.96 28.13 -12.28
CA MET A 415 14.52 27.66 -11.02
C MET A 415 15.78 28.43 -10.63
N SER A 416 15.85 28.85 -9.37
CA SER A 416 17.06 29.32 -8.72
C SER A 416 17.94 28.14 -8.25
N ARG A 417 19.20 28.42 -7.88
CA ARG A 417 20.10 27.38 -7.34
C ARG A 417 19.64 26.82 -5.99
N ASP A 418 18.79 27.56 -5.28
CA ASP A 418 18.32 27.19 -3.94
C ASP A 418 16.93 26.53 -3.97
N ASP A 419 16.29 26.44 -5.14
CA ASP A 419 14.96 25.85 -5.29
C ASP A 419 14.98 24.31 -5.18
N ALA A 420 13.88 23.73 -4.70
CA ALA A 420 13.75 22.28 -4.51
C ALA A 420 12.58 21.71 -5.31
N VAL A 421 12.69 20.45 -5.74
CA VAL A 421 11.60 19.72 -6.41
C VAL A 421 11.25 18.48 -5.59
N VAL A 422 9.97 18.35 -5.22
CA VAL A 422 9.43 17.19 -4.50
C VAL A 422 8.56 16.40 -5.47
N LEU A 423 9.03 15.21 -5.83
CA LEU A 423 8.29 14.28 -6.69
C LEU A 423 7.52 13.27 -5.83
N LEU A 424 6.22 13.18 -6.03
CA LEU A 424 5.36 12.15 -5.43
C LEU A 424 4.89 11.22 -6.55
N THR A 425 5.39 9.98 -6.58
CA THR A 425 5.06 8.97 -7.60
C THR A 425 4.96 7.57 -6.96
N ASP A 426 4.22 6.68 -7.60
CA ASP A 426 4.10 5.27 -7.22
C ASP A 426 5.44 4.53 -7.43
N ALA A 427 5.86 3.73 -6.45
CA ALA A 427 7.10 2.96 -6.50
C ALA A 427 7.15 1.97 -7.68
N SER A 428 6.00 1.62 -8.28
CA SER A 428 5.93 0.73 -9.44
C SER A 428 6.52 1.30 -10.74
N VAL A 429 6.81 2.62 -10.80
CA VAL A 429 7.22 3.31 -12.05
C VAL A 429 8.71 3.08 -12.39
N PHE A 430 9.56 2.71 -11.43
CA PHE A 430 10.99 2.52 -11.68
C PHE A 430 11.36 1.06 -11.98
N LYS A 431 11.18 0.64 -13.25
CA LYS A 431 11.89 -0.52 -13.81
C LYS A 431 13.09 -0.02 -14.63
N VAL A 432 14.24 0.21 -13.99
CA VAL A 432 15.51 0.48 -14.72
C VAL A 432 16.64 -0.37 -14.13
N PRO A 433 17.48 -1.03 -14.95
CA PRO A 433 18.61 -1.82 -14.45
C PRO A 433 19.59 -0.96 -13.64
N GLN A 434 20.10 -1.51 -12.54
CA GLN A 434 20.96 -0.85 -11.54
C GLN A 434 22.15 -0.06 -12.10
N PHE A 435 22.63 -0.37 -13.31
CA PHE A 435 23.78 0.28 -13.93
C PHE A 435 23.49 1.65 -14.57
N LEU A 436 22.23 2.00 -14.89
CA LEU A 436 21.92 3.32 -15.49
C LEU A 436 21.67 4.43 -14.45
N ILE A 437 21.33 4.07 -13.22
CA ILE A 437 21.04 5.04 -12.14
C ILE A 437 22.32 5.80 -11.74
N LEU A 438 23.47 5.12 -11.76
CA LEU A 438 24.75 5.75 -11.43
C LEU A 438 25.15 6.84 -12.44
N THR A 439 24.81 6.64 -13.72
CA THR A 439 25.21 7.55 -14.81
C THR A 439 24.35 8.81 -14.88
N LEU A 440 23.05 8.72 -14.53
CA LEU A 440 22.15 9.88 -14.45
C LEU A 440 22.46 10.75 -13.21
N VAL A 441 22.92 10.15 -12.11
CA VAL A 441 23.35 10.87 -10.90
C VAL A 441 24.72 11.55 -11.09
N LEU A 442 25.62 10.95 -11.87
CA LEU A 442 26.96 11.51 -12.11
C LEU A 442 26.98 12.68 -13.12
N GLN A 443 26.00 12.82 -14.01
CA GLN A 443 25.92 13.96 -14.94
C GLN A 443 25.45 15.27 -14.28
N LEU A 444 24.83 15.22 -13.10
CA LEU A 444 24.48 16.42 -12.32
C LEU A 444 25.62 16.93 -11.42
N LEU A 445 26.73 16.19 -11.30
CA LEU A 445 27.88 16.53 -10.44
C LEU A 445 29.09 17.11 -11.19
N ARG A 446 28.90 17.65 -12.40
CA ARG A 446 29.91 18.46 -13.11
C ARG A 446 29.55 19.95 -13.12
N PHE A 447 29.52 20.58 -11.95
CA PHE A 447 29.95 21.97 -11.83
C PHE A 447 30.89 22.11 -10.63
N ARG A 448 32.13 22.47 -10.96
CA ARG A 448 33.34 22.43 -10.13
C ARG A 448 33.37 23.54 -9.08
N LEU A 449 34.02 23.20 -7.97
CA LEU A 449 34.87 24.06 -7.15
C LEU A 449 35.76 24.99 -8.01
N THR A 450 35.77 26.28 -7.69
CA THR A 450 36.95 27.14 -7.85
C THR A 450 37.09 28.02 -6.60
N SER A 451 38.26 27.93 -5.99
CA SER A 451 38.76 28.61 -4.79
C SER A 451 38.70 30.16 -4.86
N PRO A 452 38.69 30.86 -3.70
CA PRO A 452 38.82 32.32 -3.67
C PRO A 452 40.28 32.75 -3.93
N PRO A 453 40.53 33.93 -4.53
CA PRO A 453 41.84 34.55 -4.48
C PRO A 453 42.07 35.19 -3.10
N THR A 454 43.28 35.01 -2.61
CA THR A 454 43.93 35.78 -1.55
C THR A 454 43.88 37.29 -1.80
N HIS A 455 43.68 38.10 -0.77
CA HIS A 455 44.66 39.10 -0.28
C HIS A 455 44.14 39.87 0.95
N VAL A 456 44.95 39.83 2.03
CA VAL A 456 45.43 40.92 2.93
C VAL A 456 44.35 41.73 3.67
N GLU A 457 44.40 41.93 5.00
CA GLU A 457 45.50 41.93 5.98
C GLU A 457 45.51 40.76 6.98
#